data_AF-A0A3Q3CZ37-F1
#
_entry.id   AF-A0A3Q3CZ37-F1
#
_cell.length_a   1.000
_cell.length_b   1.000
_cell.length_c   1.000
_cell.angle_alpha   90.00
_cell.angle_beta   90.00
_cell.angle_gamma   90.00
#
_symmetry.space_group_name_H-M   'P 1'
#
loop_
_entity.id
_entity.type
_entity.pdbx_description
1 polymer ?
#
loop_
_entity_poly.entity_id
_entity_poly.type
_entity_poly.pdbx_seq_one_letter_code
_entity_poly.pdbx_strand_id
1 'polypeptide(L)'
;MACPVQFLCRGLRTVGLVLLYYVFSIGITFYNKWLMKGFHYPLFMTLVHLTIIFCLSALTRQAVQWWTGKPRVTLRWKEYLRKVAPTAIATALDIGLSNWSFLFITISLYTMTKSSAVLFILFFSLVFKLEEPNPFLILVVLLISCGLFMFTFESTQFNLEGFILVLLASFIGGIRWTLTQVLTQKAELGLQNPIDAMYHLQPLMFLGLFPLFLFNEGLSLSTSEKLFRVTELS
;
A
#
# COMPACT_ATOMS: atom_id res chain seq x y z
N MET A 1 30.80 11.19 -22.13
CA MET A 1 30.67 12.03 -20.93
C MET A 1 29.29 12.68 -20.96
N ALA A 2 28.37 12.31 -20.06
CA ALA A 2 27.04 12.92 -20.03
C ALA A 2 27.14 14.37 -19.54
N CYS A 3 26.54 15.33 -20.25
CA CYS A 3 26.62 16.74 -19.92
C CYS A 3 26.09 17.03 -18.50
N PRO A 4 26.77 17.86 -17.69
CA PRO A 4 26.34 18.21 -16.32
C PRO A 4 24.92 18.80 -16.27
N VAL A 5 24.48 19.45 -17.36
CA VAL A 5 23.11 19.98 -17.52
C VAL A 5 22.05 18.88 -17.51
N GLN A 6 22.31 17.72 -18.13
CA GLN A 6 21.34 16.61 -18.13
C GLN A 6 21.20 15.99 -16.74
N PHE A 7 22.28 15.94 -15.97
CA PHE A 7 22.24 15.48 -14.58
C PHE A 7 21.45 16.45 -13.70
N LEU A 8 21.69 17.76 -13.86
CA LEU A 8 20.96 18.81 -13.14
C LEU A 8 19.46 18.80 -13.46
N CYS A 9 19.07 18.73 -14.74
CA CYS A 9 17.67 18.65 -15.13
C CYS A 9 16.97 17.39 -14.60
N ARG A 10 17.66 16.23 -14.60
CA ARG A 10 17.12 14.99 -14.01
C ARG A 10 16.97 15.12 -12.50
N GLY A 11 17.96 15.68 -11.81
CA GLY A 11 17.91 15.96 -10.38
C GLY A 11 16.75 16.88 -10.02
N LEU A 12 16.62 18.01 -10.72
CA LEU A 12 15.53 18.98 -10.52
C LEU A 12 14.16 18.34 -10.76
N ARG A 13 14.03 17.51 -11.80
CA ARG A 13 12.79 16.76 -12.08
C ARG A 13 12.45 15.80 -10.94
N THR A 14 13.42 15.04 -10.45
CA THR A 14 13.20 14.09 -9.34
C THR A 14 12.82 14.83 -8.06
N VAL A 15 13.53 15.90 -7.72
CA VAL A 15 13.20 16.74 -6.55
C VAL A 15 11.79 17.33 -6.67
N GLY A 16 11.43 17.86 -7.83
CA GLY A 16 10.08 18.37 -8.09
C GLY A 16 8.99 17.30 -7.92
N LEU A 17 9.23 16.08 -8.41
CA LEU A 17 8.30 14.96 -8.24
C LEU A 17 8.18 14.53 -6.76
N VAL A 18 9.28 14.51 -6.01
CA VAL A 18 9.28 14.19 -4.58
C VAL A 18 8.53 15.25 -3.77
N LEU A 19 8.74 16.54 -4.06
CA LEU A 19 8.00 17.62 -3.41
C LEU A 19 6.50 17.52 -3.70
N LEU A 20 6.13 17.29 -4.97
CA LEU A 20 4.74 17.10 -5.35
C LEU A 20 4.10 15.92 -4.61
N TYR A 21 4.81 14.80 -4.52
CA TYR A 21 4.40 13.64 -3.73
C TYR A 21 4.14 13.99 -2.27
N TYR A 22 5.06 14.73 -1.61
CA TYR A 22 4.88 15.13 -0.22
C TYR A 22 3.67 16.04 -0.02
N VAL A 23 3.44 17.02 -0.92
CA VAL A 23 2.26 17.90 -0.85
C VAL A 23 0.97 17.09 -0.91
N PHE A 24 0.85 16.16 -1.86
CA PHE A 24 -0.34 15.30 -1.96
C PHE A 24 -0.45 14.33 -0.77
N SER A 25 0.66 13.76 -0.30
CA SER A 25 0.68 12.84 0.84
C SER A 25 0.20 13.51 2.13
N ILE A 26 0.68 14.73 2.39
CA ILE A 26 0.24 15.54 3.54
C ILE A 26 -1.24 15.92 3.38
N GLY A 27 -1.67 16.31 2.18
CA GLY A 27 -3.07 16.61 1.88
C GLY A 27 -4.01 15.43 2.17
N ILE A 28 -3.65 14.23 1.70
CA ILE A 28 -4.40 12.99 1.97
C ILE A 28 -4.45 12.69 3.47
N THR A 29 -3.36 12.94 4.21
CA THR A 29 -3.31 12.72 5.66
C THR A 29 -4.32 13.61 6.40
N PHE A 30 -4.37 14.91 6.07
CA PHE A 30 -5.35 15.82 6.65
C PHE A 30 -6.78 15.46 6.25
N TYR A 31 -7.00 15.09 4.98
CA TYR A 31 -8.29 14.61 4.49
C TYR A 31 -8.77 13.39 5.27
N ASN A 32 -7.93 12.35 5.42
CA ASN A 32 -8.27 11.15 6.18
C ASN A 32 -8.62 11.48 7.63
N LYS A 33 -7.85 12.36 8.28
CA LYS A 33 -8.14 12.78 9.66
C LYS A 33 -9.47 13.54 9.77
N TRP A 34 -9.78 14.41 8.83
CA TRP A 34 -11.05 15.14 8.80
C TRP A 34 -12.22 14.18 8.55
N LEU A 35 -12.07 13.27 7.59
CA LEU A 35 -13.07 12.28 7.22
C LEU A 35 -13.39 11.32 8.36
N MET A 36 -12.37 10.83 9.06
CA MET A 36 -12.53 9.92 10.19
C MET A 36 -13.25 10.55 11.38
N LYS A 37 -13.23 11.89 11.57
CA LYS A 37 -14.03 12.54 12.61
C LYS A 37 -15.53 12.36 12.40
N GLY A 38 -15.98 12.36 11.14
CA GLY A 38 -17.39 12.27 10.77
C GLY A 38 -17.84 10.84 10.46
N PHE A 39 -16.95 9.98 9.96
CA PHE A 39 -17.28 8.65 9.44
C PHE A 39 -16.19 7.63 9.81
N HIS A 40 -16.46 6.81 10.83
CA HIS A 40 -15.50 5.88 11.43
C HIS A 40 -15.51 4.49 10.76
N TYR A 41 -15.35 4.45 9.44
CA TYR A 41 -15.28 3.18 8.68
C TYR A 41 -14.06 3.20 7.73
N PRO A 42 -12.83 2.99 8.26
CA PRO A 42 -11.60 3.08 7.49
C PRO A 42 -11.48 2.04 6.37
N LEU A 43 -11.99 0.81 6.55
CA LEU A 43 -11.97 -0.21 5.49
C LEU A 43 -12.92 0.16 4.35
N PHE A 44 -14.14 0.64 4.67
CA PHE A 44 -15.07 1.14 3.65
C PHE A 44 -14.43 2.28 2.84
N MET A 45 -13.81 3.24 3.52
CA MET A 45 -13.14 4.35 2.86
C MET A 45 -12.05 3.85 1.92
N THR A 46 -11.26 2.87 2.35
CA THR A 46 -10.23 2.26 1.50
C THR A 46 -10.84 1.63 0.24
N LEU A 47 -11.96 0.91 0.37
CA LEU A 47 -12.67 0.32 -0.78
C LEU A 47 -13.17 1.39 -1.76
N VAL A 48 -13.73 2.50 -1.26
CA VAL A 48 -14.16 3.63 -2.10
C VAL A 48 -12.96 4.25 -2.83
N HIS A 49 -11.84 4.46 -2.15
CA HIS A 49 -10.62 4.96 -2.78
C HIS A 49 -10.10 4.01 -3.87
N LEU A 50 -10.10 2.69 -3.64
CA LEU A 50 -9.71 1.71 -4.64
C LEU A 50 -10.62 1.77 -5.88
N THR A 51 -11.94 1.92 -5.69
CA THR A 51 -12.91 2.10 -6.78
C THR A 51 -12.67 3.39 -7.55
N ILE A 52 -12.44 4.51 -6.86
CA ILE A 52 -12.14 5.81 -7.50
C ILE A 52 -10.84 5.72 -8.30
N ILE A 53 -9.78 5.13 -7.75
CA ILE A 53 -8.50 4.95 -8.44
C ILE A 53 -8.70 4.06 -9.67
N PHE A 54 -9.49 2.99 -9.58
CA PHE A 54 -9.83 2.15 -10.71
C PHE A 54 -10.56 2.94 -11.81
N CYS A 55 -11.58 3.71 -11.47
CA CYS A 55 -12.33 4.53 -12.43
C CYS A 55 -11.44 5.60 -13.09
N LEU A 56 -10.62 6.31 -12.32
CA LEU A 56 -9.72 7.34 -12.83
C LEU A 56 -8.62 6.75 -13.72
N SER A 57 -8.04 5.61 -13.33
CA SER A 57 -7.06 4.90 -14.15
C SER A 57 -7.71 4.37 -15.43
N ALA A 58 -8.93 3.82 -15.38
CA ALA A 58 -9.68 3.40 -16.55
C ALA A 58 -9.95 4.56 -17.52
N LEU A 59 -10.45 5.69 -17.01
CA LEU A 59 -10.73 6.90 -17.80
C LEU A 59 -9.45 7.44 -18.44
N THR A 60 -8.35 7.49 -17.68
CA THR A 60 -7.08 7.99 -18.20
C THR A 60 -6.51 7.05 -19.27
N ARG A 61 -6.64 5.73 -19.10
CA ARG A 61 -6.26 4.76 -20.14
C ARG A 61 -7.06 4.96 -21.41
N GLN A 62 -8.38 5.15 -21.29
CA GLN A 62 -9.26 5.41 -22.43
C GLN A 62 -8.90 6.72 -23.13
N ALA A 63 -8.73 7.81 -22.38
CA ALA A 63 -8.36 9.11 -22.92
C ALA A 63 -7.01 9.05 -23.65
N VAL A 64 -6.00 8.38 -23.08
CA VAL A 64 -4.69 8.26 -23.72
C VAL A 64 -4.72 7.30 -24.91
N GLN A 65 -5.52 6.23 -24.86
CA GLN A 65 -5.74 5.35 -26.01
C GLN A 65 -6.42 6.10 -27.16
N TRP A 66 -7.39 6.96 -26.86
CA TRP A 66 -8.06 7.78 -27.86
C TRP A 66 -7.09 8.79 -28.49
N TRP A 67 -6.25 9.44 -27.68
CA TRP A 67 -5.25 10.39 -28.19
C TRP A 67 -4.13 9.70 -28.99
N THR A 68 -3.58 8.60 -28.47
CA THR A 68 -2.35 8.01 -29.01
C THR A 68 -2.62 6.92 -30.05
N GLY A 69 -3.85 6.41 -30.13
CA GLY A 69 -4.25 5.32 -31.04
C GLY A 69 -3.58 3.97 -30.77
N LYS A 70 -2.73 3.85 -29.74
CA LYS A 70 -1.98 2.63 -29.42
C LYS A 70 -2.79 1.70 -28.51
N PRO A 71 -2.90 0.40 -28.82
CA PRO A 71 -3.54 -0.56 -27.93
C PRO A 71 -2.76 -0.65 -26.62
N ARG A 72 -3.48 -0.55 -25.49
CA ARG A 72 -2.89 -0.64 -24.16
C ARG A 72 -2.75 -2.08 -23.71
N VAL A 73 -1.85 -2.34 -22.76
CA VAL A 73 -1.52 -3.70 -22.30
C VAL A 73 -2.74 -4.35 -21.67
N THR A 74 -3.20 -5.43 -22.31
CA THR A 74 -4.24 -6.34 -21.82
C THR A 74 -3.58 -7.65 -21.43
N LEU A 75 -3.59 -7.96 -20.13
CA LEU A 75 -3.04 -9.22 -19.63
C LEU A 75 -4.05 -10.35 -19.85
N ARG A 76 -3.56 -11.52 -20.26
CA ARG A 76 -4.39 -12.73 -20.31
C ARG A 76 -4.78 -13.12 -18.88
N TRP A 77 -6.02 -13.57 -18.66
CA TRP A 77 -6.56 -13.84 -17.31
C TRP A 77 -5.68 -14.74 -16.43
N LYS A 78 -5.08 -15.79 -17.02
CA LYS A 78 -4.16 -16.69 -16.30
C LYS A 78 -2.90 -15.98 -15.82
N GLU A 79 -2.33 -15.10 -16.64
CA GLU A 79 -1.16 -14.31 -16.26
C GLU A 79 -1.52 -13.19 -15.30
N TYR A 80 -2.67 -12.56 -15.51
CA TYR A 80 -3.22 -11.54 -14.63
C TYR A 80 -3.35 -12.07 -13.20
N LEU A 81 -4.02 -13.21 -13.00
CA LEU A 81 -4.13 -13.81 -11.68
C LEU A 81 -2.77 -14.25 -11.12
N ARG A 82 -1.92 -14.89 -11.93
CA ARG A 82 -0.61 -15.36 -11.45
C ARG A 82 0.30 -14.21 -11.00
N LYS A 83 0.25 -13.06 -11.66
CA LYS A 83 1.14 -11.91 -11.41
C LYS A 83 0.56 -10.94 -10.37
N VAL A 84 -0.76 -10.71 -10.40
CA VAL A 84 -1.42 -9.66 -9.60
C VAL A 84 -2.08 -10.21 -8.33
N ALA A 85 -2.61 -11.44 -8.36
CA ALA A 85 -3.29 -12.01 -7.19
C ALA A 85 -2.38 -12.15 -5.95
N PRO A 86 -1.08 -12.53 -6.06
CA PRO A 86 -0.19 -12.58 -4.90
C PRO A 86 -0.09 -11.23 -4.17
N THR A 87 -0.01 -10.12 -4.92
CA THR A 87 0.04 -8.76 -4.36
C THR A 87 -1.27 -8.40 -3.65
N ALA A 88 -2.40 -8.76 -4.24
CA ALA A 88 -3.72 -8.50 -3.64
C ALA A 88 -3.95 -9.32 -2.35
N ILE A 89 -3.58 -10.60 -2.35
CA ILE A 89 -3.65 -11.46 -1.16
C ILE A 89 -2.74 -10.92 -0.06
N ALA A 90 -1.50 -10.54 -0.41
CA ALA A 90 -0.59 -9.92 0.55
C ALA A 90 -1.17 -8.61 1.11
N THR A 91 -1.87 -7.81 0.31
CA THR A 91 -2.58 -6.61 0.78
C THR A 91 -3.67 -6.92 1.79
N ALA A 92 -4.53 -7.88 1.48
CA ALA A 92 -5.61 -8.28 2.39
C ALA A 92 -5.04 -8.79 3.71
N LEU A 93 -4.06 -9.69 3.67
CA LEU A 93 -3.44 -10.25 4.87
C LEU A 93 -2.68 -9.19 5.68
N ASP A 94 -1.95 -8.28 5.02
CA ASP A 94 -1.26 -7.15 5.65
C ASP A 94 -2.26 -6.29 6.44
N ILE A 95 -3.37 -5.89 5.81
CA ILE A 95 -4.40 -5.06 6.47
C ILE A 95 -5.13 -5.84 7.56
N GLY A 96 -5.50 -7.09 7.31
CA GLY A 96 -6.23 -7.93 8.27
C GLY A 96 -5.45 -8.18 9.55
N LEU A 97 -4.19 -8.61 9.44
CA LEU A 97 -3.31 -8.83 10.61
C LEU A 97 -2.99 -7.52 11.33
N SER A 98 -2.84 -6.42 10.58
CA SER A 98 -2.63 -5.09 11.17
C SER A 98 -3.84 -4.65 12.00
N ASN A 99 -5.04 -4.82 11.47
CA ASN A 99 -6.27 -4.47 12.20
C ASN A 99 -6.49 -5.38 13.41
N TRP A 100 -6.20 -6.68 13.29
CA TRP A 100 -6.28 -7.60 14.41
C TRP A 100 -5.29 -7.21 15.52
N SER A 101 -4.07 -6.81 15.15
CA SER A 101 -3.07 -6.40 16.15
C SER A 101 -3.52 -5.24 17.04
N PHE A 102 -4.36 -4.31 16.53
CA PHE A 102 -4.87 -3.19 17.32
C PHE A 102 -5.74 -3.63 18.50
N LEU A 103 -6.26 -4.87 18.52
CA LEU A 103 -6.97 -5.42 19.68
C LEU A 103 -6.04 -5.73 20.85
N PHE A 104 -4.73 -5.88 20.59
CA PHE A 104 -3.76 -6.36 21.58
C PHE A 104 -2.70 -5.31 21.94
N ILE A 105 -2.39 -4.38 21.02
CA ILE A 105 -1.32 -3.40 21.21
C ILE A 105 -1.77 -1.97 20.88
N THR A 106 -1.03 -1.00 21.44
CA THR A 106 -1.28 0.43 21.19
C THR A 106 -0.90 0.83 19.76
N ILE A 107 -1.53 1.90 19.26
CA ILE A 107 -1.22 2.49 17.95
C ILE A 107 0.27 2.90 17.86
N SER A 108 0.88 3.33 18.96
CA SER A 108 2.30 3.69 19.01
C SER A 108 3.21 2.47 18.81
N LEU A 109 2.95 1.36 19.53
CA LEU A 109 3.71 0.12 19.38
C LEU A 109 3.48 -0.50 18.00
N TYR A 110 2.25 -0.42 17.48
CA TYR A 110 1.93 -0.79 16.11
C TYR A 110 2.77 0.02 15.11
N THR A 111 2.77 1.34 15.20
CA THR A 111 3.42 2.22 14.21
C THR A 111 4.93 1.97 14.16
N MET A 112 5.56 1.82 15.33
CA MET A 112 6.99 1.55 15.42
C MET A 112 7.33 0.15 14.91
N THR A 113 6.57 -0.87 15.30
CA THR A 113 6.80 -2.25 14.81
C THR A 113 6.48 -2.36 13.32
N LYS A 114 5.48 -1.62 12.82
CA LYS A 114 5.10 -1.61 11.41
C LYS A 114 6.17 -0.99 10.51
N SER A 115 6.92 -0.02 11.03
CA SER A 115 8.04 0.60 10.30
C SER A 115 9.14 -0.42 9.93
N SER A 116 9.25 -1.53 10.67
CA SER A 116 10.15 -2.65 10.33
C SER A 116 9.82 -3.34 9.00
N ALA A 117 8.66 -3.04 8.38
CA ALA A 117 8.34 -3.48 7.03
C ALA A 117 9.46 -3.13 6.04
N VAL A 118 10.16 -2.01 6.22
CA VAL A 118 11.31 -1.61 5.37
C VAL A 118 12.42 -2.66 5.37
N LEU A 119 12.67 -3.34 6.50
CA LEU A 119 13.65 -4.43 6.57
C LEU A 119 13.23 -5.60 5.68
N PHE A 120 11.95 -5.96 5.73
CA PHE A 120 11.41 -7.04 4.90
C PHE A 120 11.36 -6.65 3.43
N ILE A 121 11.04 -5.39 3.11
CA ILE A 121 11.12 -4.88 1.73
C ILE A 121 12.53 -5.08 1.19
N LEU A 122 13.54 -4.61 1.92
CA LEU A 122 14.93 -4.73 1.50
C LEU A 122 15.36 -6.20 1.36
N PHE A 123 15.02 -7.05 2.34
CA PHE A 123 15.29 -8.49 2.29
C PHE A 123 14.69 -9.13 1.02
N PHE A 124 13.40 -8.92 0.76
CA PHE A 124 12.75 -9.48 -0.42
C PHE A 124 13.24 -8.85 -1.73
N SER A 125 13.61 -7.57 -1.74
CA SER A 125 14.21 -6.92 -2.90
C SER A 125 15.55 -7.55 -3.28
N LEU A 126 16.37 -7.92 -2.29
CA LEU A 126 17.61 -8.68 -2.53
C LEU A 126 17.31 -10.11 -3.01
N VAL A 127 16.36 -10.81 -2.40
CA VAL A 127 15.96 -12.17 -2.80
C VAL A 127 15.43 -12.21 -4.24
N PHE A 128 14.60 -11.24 -4.64
CA PHE A 128 14.09 -11.11 -6.00
C PHE A 128 15.09 -10.49 -6.99
N LYS A 129 16.32 -10.18 -6.53
CA LYS A 129 17.40 -9.55 -7.29
C LYS A 129 16.96 -8.25 -7.95
N LEU A 130 16.21 -7.43 -7.21
CA LEU A 130 15.79 -6.09 -7.62
C LEU A 130 16.84 -5.03 -7.25
N GLU A 131 17.66 -5.32 -6.25
CA GLU A 131 18.69 -4.43 -5.73
C GLU A 131 20.02 -5.18 -5.58
N GLU A 132 21.14 -4.49 -5.78
CA GLU A 132 22.47 -5.07 -5.64
C GLU A 132 22.90 -5.08 -4.17
N PRO A 133 23.48 -6.19 -3.67
CA PRO A 133 23.93 -6.27 -2.30
C PRO A 133 25.09 -5.29 -2.06
N ASN A 134 24.84 -4.26 -1.25
CA ASN A 134 25.84 -3.30 -0.81
C ASN A 134 26.06 -3.44 0.71
N PRO A 135 27.30 -3.50 1.23
CA PRO A 135 27.56 -3.56 2.67
C PRO A 135 26.92 -2.42 3.47
N PHE A 136 26.67 -1.25 2.86
CA PHE A 136 25.94 -0.16 3.51
C PHE A 136 24.48 -0.53 3.82
N LEU A 137 23.83 -1.38 3.01
CA LEU A 137 22.48 -1.87 3.27
C LEU A 137 22.43 -2.71 4.54
N ILE A 138 23.47 -3.51 4.81
CA ILE A 138 23.58 -4.31 6.04
C ILE A 138 23.64 -3.39 7.27
N LEU A 139 24.42 -2.29 7.19
CA LEU A 139 24.48 -1.30 8.27
C LEU A 139 23.11 -0.66 8.53
N VAL A 140 22.38 -0.29 7.47
CA VAL A 140 21.02 0.28 7.59
C VAL A 140 20.05 -0.72 8.24
N VAL A 141 20.11 -2.00 7.84
CA VAL A 141 19.30 -3.06 8.45
C VAL A 141 19.58 -3.18 9.95
N LEU A 142 20.85 -3.27 10.34
CA LEU A 142 21.25 -3.38 11.73
C LEU A 142 20.79 -2.17 12.56
N LEU A 143 20.89 -0.97 12.00
CA LEU A 143 20.46 0.26 12.67
C LEU A 143 18.95 0.27 12.94
N ILE A 144 18.14 -0.11 11.95
CA ILE A 144 16.67 -0.19 12.09
C ILE A 144 16.28 -1.30 13.08
N SER A 145 16.93 -2.47 13.01
CA SER A 145 16.71 -3.57 13.96
C SER A 145 17.04 -3.18 15.40
N CYS A 146 18.15 -2.46 15.61
CA CYS A 146 18.54 -1.95 16.92
C CYS A 146 17.53 -0.93 17.46
N GLY A 147 17.10 0.02 16.63
CA GLY A 147 16.09 1.01 17.01
C GLY A 147 14.75 0.37 17.39
N LEU A 148 14.31 -0.65 16.64
CA LEU A 148 13.11 -1.40 16.96
C LEU A 148 13.25 -2.14 18.30
N PHE A 149 14.38 -2.82 18.52
CA PHE A 149 14.66 -3.52 19.75
C PHE A 149 14.62 -2.56 20.95
N MET A 150 15.38 -1.46 20.92
CA MET A 150 15.37 -0.47 22.00
C MET A 150 13.97 0.06 22.30
N PHE A 151 13.16 0.32 21.27
CA PHE A 151 11.79 0.80 21.44
C PHE A 151 10.88 -0.26 22.08
N THR A 152 10.97 -1.52 21.66
CA THR A 152 10.14 -2.60 22.21
C THR A 152 10.49 -2.89 23.68
N PHE A 153 11.78 -2.77 24.05
CA PHE A 153 12.25 -3.03 25.42
C PHE A 153 11.65 -2.09 26.47
N GLU A 154 11.40 -0.83 26.14
CA GLU A 154 10.76 0.14 27.06
C GLU A 154 9.23 0.17 26.97
N SER A 155 8.59 -0.66 26.13
CA SER A 155 7.15 -0.57 25.94
C SER A 155 6.37 -1.12 27.14
N THR A 156 5.70 -0.24 27.88
CA THR A 156 4.95 -0.55 29.12
C THR A 156 3.63 -1.30 28.91
N GLN A 157 3.22 -1.50 27.65
CA GLN A 157 1.99 -2.19 27.23
C GLN A 157 2.33 -3.27 26.18
N PHE A 158 3.39 -4.02 26.42
CA PHE A 158 3.84 -5.08 25.52
C PHE A 158 2.93 -6.30 25.63
N ASN A 159 2.20 -6.60 24.55
CA ASN A 159 1.51 -7.87 24.36
C ASN A 159 2.23 -8.66 23.26
N LEU A 160 2.75 -9.84 23.61
CA LEU A 160 3.54 -10.68 22.70
C LEU A 160 2.72 -11.13 21.47
N GLU A 161 1.46 -11.48 21.65
CA GLU A 161 0.57 -11.93 20.57
C GLU A 161 0.35 -10.80 19.56
N GLY A 162 -0.01 -9.60 20.04
CA GLY A 162 -0.15 -8.43 19.18
C GLY A 162 1.15 -8.02 18.49
N PHE A 163 2.29 -8.14 19.18
CA PHE A 163 3.60 -7.89 18.60
C PHE A 163 3.92 -8.87 17.45
N ILE A 164 3.69 -10.17 17.64
CA ILE A 164 3.89 -11.19 16.59
C ILE A 164 2.96 -10.91 15.41
N LEU A 165 1.69 -10.56 15.65
CA LEU A 165 0.74 -10.21 14.60
C LEU A 165 1.22 -9.01 13.76
N VAL A 166 1.74 -7.94 14.38
CA VAL A 166 2.32 -6.82 13.61
C VAL A 166 3.57 -7.23 12.88
N LEU A 167 4.45 -8.02 13.48
CA LEU A 167 5.68 -8.46 12.83
C LEU A 167 5.36 -9.28 11.57
N LEU A 168 4.39 -10.19 11.65
CA LEU A 168 3.86 -10.93 10.50
C LEU A 168 3.21 -9.98 9.48
N ALA A 169 2.42 -9.01 9.93
CA ALA A 169 1.84 -8.01 9.04
C ALA A 169 2.92 -7.18 8.33
N SER A 170 4.03 -6.82 9.01
CA SER A 170 5.18 -6.12 8.43
C SER A 170 5.91 -6.99 7.42
N PHE A 171 6.07 -8.28 7.69
CA PHE A 171 6.65 -9.25 6.78
C PHE A 171 5.83 -9.37 5.49
N ILE A 172 4.52 -9.55 5.62
CA ILE A 172 3.60 -9.61 4.48
C ILE A 172 3.54 -8.26 3.75
N GLY A 173 3.59 -7.14 4.48
CA GLY A 173 3.73 -5.81 3.90
C GLY A 173 4.99 -5.68 3.05
N GLY A 174 6.11 -6.25 3.51
CA GLY A 174 7.36 -6.34 2.74
C GLY A 174 7.19 -7.13 1.44
N ILE A 175 6.53 -8.29 1.50
CA ILE A 175 6.17 -9.08 0.31
C ILE A 175 5.30 -8.25 -0.64
N ARG A 176 4.25 -7.60 -0.14
CA ARG A 176 3.34 -6.78 -0.96
C ARG A 176 4.08 -5.68 -1.71
N TRP A 177 4.91 -4.91 -1.01
CA TRP A 177 5.66 -3.80 -1.61
C TRP A 177 6.68 -4.31 -2.65
N THR A 178 7.38 -5.40 -2.35
CA THR A 178 8.34 -5.99 -3.32
C THR A 178 7.67 -6.62 -4.52
N LEU A 179 6.54 -7.31 -4.36
CA LEU A 179 5.75 -7.80 -5.50
C LEU A 179 5.23 -6.67 -6.37
N THR A 180 4.77 -5.57 -5.77
CA THR A 180 4.37 -4.35 -6.50
C THR A 180 5.55 -3.74 -7.26
N GLN A 181 6.73 -3.74 -6.64
CA GLN A 181 7.97 -3.29 -7.27
C GLN A 181 8.36 -4.19 -8.45
N VAL A 182 8.33 -5.51 -8.29
CA VAL A 182 8.54 -6.49 -9.37
C VAL A 182 7.58 -6.21 -10.52
N LEU A 183 6.29 -6.03 -10.23
CA LEU A 183 5.23 -5.81 -11.23
C LEU A 183 5.48 -4.56 -12.08
N THR A 184 6.01 -3.50 -11.47
CA THR A 184 6.19 -2.20 -12.11
C THR A 184 7.56 -2.06 -12.78
N GLN A 185 8.62 -2.65 -12.21
CA GLN A 185 9.99 -2.49 -12.70
C GLN A 185 10.41 -3.54 -13.74
N LYS A 186 9.90 -4.78 -13.65
CA LYS A 186 10.30 -5.83 -14.62
C LYS A 186 9.54 -5.67 -15.94
N ALA A 187 10.30 -5.40 -17.01
CA ALA A 187 9.79 -5.19 -18.36
C ALA A 187 8.97 -6.36 -18.92
N GLU A 188 9.30 -7.59 -18.52
CA GLU A 188 8.61 -8.83 -18.92
C GLU A 188 7.12 -8.87 -18.57
N LEU A 189 6.67 -7.98 -17.67
CA LEU A 189 5.30 -7.95 -17.17
C LEU A 189 4.41 -6.98 -17.94
N GLY A 190 4.97 -6.11 -18.78
CA GLY A 190 4.22 -5.13 -19.58
C GLY A 190 3.55 -4.00 -18.78
N LEU A 191 3.70 -3.97 -17.45
CA LEU A 191 3.05 -3.01 -16.54
C LEU A 191 3.98 -1.87 -16.08
N GLN A 192 4.91 -1.44 -16.94
CA GLN A 192 5.86 -0.38 -16.60
C GLN A 192 5.20 1.00 -16.42
N ASN A 193 4.05 1.21 -17.07
CA ASN A 193 3.31 2.45 -16.91
C ASN A 193 2.51 2.39 -15.59
N PRO A 194 2.72 3.33 -14.65
CA PRO A 194 2.07 3.30 -13.34
C PRO A 194 0.55 3.35 -13.43
N ILE A 195 -0.03 3.97 -14.47
CA ILE A 195 -1.48 4.02 -14.67
C ILE A 195 -2.02 2.65 -15.12
N ASP A 196 -1.25 1.92 -15.93
CA ASP A 196 -1.55 0.55 -16.33
C ASP A 196 -1.35 -0.44 -15.17
N ALA A 197 -0.43 -0.16 -14.23
CA ALA A 197 -0.18 -0.98 -13.03
C ALA A 197 -1.19 -0.74 -11.90
N MET A 198 -1.60 0.52 -11.68
CA MET A 198 -2.96 0.84 -11.21
C MET A 198 -3.97 0.27 -12.22
N TYR A 199 -5.26 0.51 -12.29
CA TYR A 199 -6.19 -0.26 -13.17
C TYR A 199 -6.20 -1.81 -12.97
N HIS A 200 -5.10 -2.54 -13.24
CA HIS A 200 -4.94 -3.98 -13.05
C HIS A 200 -4.84 -4.38 -11.57
N LEU A 201 -4.17 -3.61 -10.70
CA LEU A 201 -4.03 -3.96 -9.28
C LEU A 201 -5.31 -3.76 -8.45
N GLN A 202 -6.02 -2.65 -8.66
CA GLN A 202 -7.10 -2.17 -7.80
C GLN A 202 -8.28 -3.14 -7.70
N PRO A 203 -8.76 -3.78 -8.77
CA PRO A 203 -9.88 -4.72 -8.69
C PRO A 203 -9.56 -5.93 -7.81
N LEU A 204 -8.34 -6.48 -7.91
CA LEU A 204 -7.95 -7.62 -7.09
C LEU A 204 -7.70 -7.20 -5.64
N MET A 205 -7.11 -6.03 -5.40
CA MET A 205 -6.98 -5.48 -4.03
C MET A 205 -8.34 -5.23 -3.39
N PHE A 206 -9.32 -4.72 -4.16
CA PHE A 206 -10.70 -4.56 -3.73
C PHE A 206 -11.30 -5.91 -3.34
N LEU A 207 -11.21 -6.92 -4.22
CA LEU A 207 -11.73 -8.26 -3.95
C LEU A 207 -11.06 -8.94 -2.75
N GLY A 208 -9.77 -8.71 -2.54
CA GLY A 208 -9.05 -9.21 -1.37
C GLY A 208 -9.47 -8.53 -0.06
N LEU A 209 -9.71 -7.23 -0.10
CA LEU A 209 -10.07 -6.44 1.09
C LEU A 209 -11.56 -6.51 1.42
N PHE A 210 -12.41 -6.77 0.44
CA PHE A 210 -13.87 -6.78 0.59
C PHE A 210 -14.39 -7.78 1.64
N PRO A 211 -13.90 -9.03 1.74
CA PRO A 211 -14.27 -9.95 2.82
C PRO A 211 -13.91 -9.42 4.22
N LEU A 212 -12.75 -8.78 4.35
CA LEU A 212 -12.33 -8.18 5.63
C LEU A 212 -13.22 -7.00 6.01
N PHE A 213 -13.59 -6.16 5.04
CA PHE A 213 -14.57 -5.10 5.25
C PHE A 213 -15.92 -5.67 5.73
N LEU A 214 -16.44 -6.70 5.07
CA LEU A 214 -17.72 -7.31 5.46
C LEU A 214 -17.67 -7.86 6.89
N PHE A 215 -16.57 -8.50 7.27
CA PHE A 215 -16.39 -9.08 8.60
C PHE A 215 -16.28 -8.01 9.71
N ASN A 216 -15.52 -6.94 9.49
CA ASN A 216 -15.19 -5.97 10.53
C ASN A 216 -16.15 -4.76 10.59
N GLU A 217 -16.55 -4.23 9.45
CA GLU A 217 -17.29 -2.97 9.34
C GLU A 217 -18.64 -3.12 8.63
N GLY A 218 -18.87 -4.21 7.88
CA GLY A 218 -20.05 -4.41 7.05
C GLY A 218 -21.35 -4.34 7.83
N LEU A 219 -21.44 -5.07 8.95
CA LEU A 219 -22.65 -5.08 9.78
C LEU A 219 -22.96 -3.70 10.36
N SER A 220 -21.94 -3.04 10.94
CA SER A 220 -22.07 -1.72 11.55
C SER A 220 -22.42 -0.63 10.52
N LEU A 221 -21.91 -0.74 9.29
CA LEU A 221 -22.24 0.19 8.21
C LEU A 221 -23.67 -0.01 7.71
N SER A 222 -24.13 -1.25 7.53
CA SER A 222 -25.49 -1.56 7.09
C SER A 222 -26.56 -1.08 8.09
N THR A 223 -26.22 -1.02 9.38
CA THR A 223 -27.10 -0.48 10.43
C THR A 223 -26.87 1.01 10.70
N SER A 224 -25.96 1.69 9.99
CA SER A 224 -25.64 3.09 10.24
C SER A 224 -26.58 4.04 9.50
N GLU A 225 -27.28 4.90 10.24
CA GLU A 225 -28.19 5.94 9.72
C GLU A 225 -27.53 6.93 8.74
N LYS A 226 -26.19 6.99 8.71
CA LYS A 226 -25.44 7.92 7.85
C LYS A 226 -25.39 7.50 6.37
N LEU A 227 -25.56 6.21 6.06
CA LEU A 227 -25.52 5.71 4.68
C LEU A 227 -26.93 5.45 4.13
N PHE A 228 -27.77 4.79 4.93
CA PHE A 228 -29.19 4.61 4.66
C PHE A 228 -29.94 5.52 5.62
N ARG A 229 -30.38 6.66 5.11
CA ARG A 229 -31.20 7.64 5.82
C ARG A 229 -32.58 7.04 6.13
N VAL A 230 -32.66 6.02 6.97
CA VAL A 230 -33.91 5.50 7.50
C VAL A 230 -34.23 6.39 8.68
N THR A 231 -35.01 7.43 8.39
CA THR A 231 -35.78 8.12 9.43
C THR A 231 -36.69 7.06 10.04
N GLU A 232 -36.44 6.69 11.29
CA GLU A 232 -37.42 5.96 12.10
C GLU A 232 -38.79 6.64 11.89
N LEU A 233 -39.75 5.87 11.36
CA LEU A 233 -41.15 6.24 11.36
C LEU A 233 -41.63 6.13 12.81
N SER A 234 -41.49 7.22 13.56
CA SER A 234 -42.19 7.44 14.84
C SER A 234 -42.91 8.77 14.81
#